data_AF-A0A2V9PE03-F1
#
_entry.id   AF-A0A2V9PE03-F1
#
_cell.length_a   1.000
_cell.length_b   1.000
_cell.length_c   1.000
_cell.angle_alpha   90.00
_cell.angle_beta   90.00
_cell.angle_gamma   90.00
#
_symmetry.space_group_name_H-M   'P 1'
#
loop_
_entity.id
_entity.type
_entity.pdbx_description
1 polymer ?
#
loop_
_entity_poly.entity_id
_entity_poly.type
_entity_poly.pdbx_seq_one_letter_code
_entity_poly.pdbx_strand_id
1 'polypeptide(L)'
;MRFFRVFVFLVVSGVACFSQTSSSALSNSQMPSVITVPPEAQPSPNFSADAATKAYLAEIPAAARARSDAYFEGGYWLILWDFLYGVVVALLLLNLRWSDKMRDLAERVTRLKFVHDIIYWIEYVVLTTVLTFPLAYYEGYIREHQYGLATQTFGPWLNDEFKGLLVGIVLGAIAVPILFAIVRRLPNTWWIWGAIVTCFLYAIAAMIAPVFIFPIFNKITVLNDPKVTAPILSMARANNIPAHEVYEIDASRQTTRMSANVSGLGKTMRVTLNDNLLRRGSREEIQSVMGHEMGHYVLNH
;
A
#
# COMPACT_ATOMS: atom_id res chain seq x y z
N MET A 1 -22.25 5.96 -33.59
CA MET A 1 -23.20 5.98 -32.45
C MET A 1 -23.95 4.66 -32.15
N ARG A 2 -23.90 3.62 -33.00
CA ARG A 2 -24.48 2.28 -32.67
C ARG A 2 -23.46 1.21 -32.20
N PHE A 3 -22.17 1.38 -32.49
CA PHE A 3 -21.11 0.46 -32.06
C PHE A 3 -20.63 0.65 -30.60
N PHE A 4 -20.81 1.85 -30.03
CA PHE A 4 -20.32 2.16 -28.67
C PHE A 4 -21.24 1.66 -27.55
N ARG A 5 -22.52 1.39 -27.85
CA ARG A 5 -23.49 0.85 -26.88
C ARG A 5 -23.34 -0.65 -26.63
N VAL A 6 -22.71 -1.38 -27.55
CA VAL A 6 -22.46 -2.83 -27.42
C VAL A 6 -21.22 -3.10 -26.56
N PHE A 7 -20.24 -2.19 -26.56
CA PHE A 7 -19.01 -2.33 -25.76
C PHE A 7 -19.24 -2.04 -24.26
N VAL A 8 -20.12 -1.09 -23.92
CA VAL A 8 -20.46 -0.76 -22.52
C VAL A 8 -21.28 -1.88 -21.83
N PHE A 9 -22.02 -2.70 -22.60
CA PHE A 9 -22.75 -3.84 -22.04
C PHE A 9 -21.86 -5.05 -21.77
N LEU A 10 -20.75 -5.22 -22.50
CA LEU A 10 -19.82 -6.34 -22.32
C LEU A 10 -18.88 -6.16 -21.10
N VAL A 11 -18.57 -4.92 -20.72
CA VAL A 11 -17.76 -4.64 -19.52
C VAL A 11 -18.54 -4.86 -18.22
N VAL A 12 -19.87 -4.77 -18.25
CA VAL A 12 -20.75 -5.04 -17.08
C VAL A 12 -21.16 -6.52 -16.97
N SER A 13 -21.07 -7.30 -18.05
CA SER A 13 -21.43 -8.73 -18.05
C SER A 13 -20.24 -9.71 -18.05
N GLY A 14 -19.00 -9.20 -18.08
CA GLY A 14 -17.78 -10.01 -18.15
C GLY A 14 -17.24 -10.56 -16.81
N VAL A 15 -17.87 -10.24 -15.67
CA VAL A 15 -17.42 -10.69 -14.34
C VAL A 15 -18.05 -12.03 -13.92
N ALA A 16 -18.95 -12.61 -14.72
CA ALA A 16 -19.77 -13.75 -14.31
C ALA A 16 -19.25 -15.15 -14.70
N CYS A 17 -18.03 -15.31 -15.23
CA CYS A 17 -17.53 -16.63 -15.62
C CYS A 17 -16.01 -16.80 -15.43
N PHE A 18 -15.56 -16.78 -14.18
CA PHE A 18 -14.37 -17.53 -13.80
C PHE A 18 -14.74 -18.50 -12.68
N SER A 19 -15.10 -19.70 -13.17
CA SER A 19 -15.03 -21.02 -12.56
C SER A 19 -14.74 -21.09 -11.06
N GLN A 20 -15.72 -21.65 -10.36
CA GLN A 20 -15.52 -22.39 -9.12
C GLN A 20 -14.41 -23.44 -9.31
N THR A 21 -13.21 -23.15 -8.83
CA THR A 21 -12.23 -24.18 -8.47
C THR A 21 -12.25 -24.33 -6.94
N SER A 22 -13.06 -25.30 -6.52
CA SER A 22 -12.84 -26.17 -5.37
C SER A 22 -12.22 -25.52 -4.12
N SER A 23 -13.07 -24.95 -3.27
CA SER A 23 -12.75 -24.42 -1.93
C SER A 23 -12.37 -25.51 -0.89
N SER A 24 -11.81 -26.64 -1.31
CA SER A 24 -11.58 -27.81 -0.45
C SER A 24 -10.11 -28.07 -0.08
N ALA A 25 -9.17 -27.17 -0.42
CA ALA A 25 -7.75 -27.36 -0.12
C ALA A 25 -7.13 -26.32 0.84
N LEU A 26 -7.91 -25.38 1.40
CA LEU A 26 -7.38 -24.22 2.13
C LEU A 26 -7.15 -24.43 3.64
N SER A 27 -7.27 -25.65 4.15
CA SER A 27 -7.27 -25.90 5.60
C SER A 27 -5.89 -26.06 6.27
N ASN A 28 -4.76 -26.12 5.54
CA ASN A 28 -3.45 -26.37 6.16
C ASN A 28 -2.35 -25.41 5.67
N SER A 29 -2.51 -24.11 5.90
CA SER A 29 -1.47 -23.10 5.67
C SER A 29 -0.74 -22.68 6.95
N GLN A 30 -0.37 -23.66 7.77
CA GLN A 30 0.56 -23.39 8.86
C GLN A 30 1.96 -23.35 8.25
N MET A 31 2.63 -22.19 8.26
CA MET A 31 4.04 -22.14 7.90
C MET A 31 4.80 -23.07 8.86
N PRO A 32 5.75 -23.89 8.38
CA PRO A 32 6.56 -24.73 9.26
C PRO A 32 7.17 -23.86 10.36
N SER A 33 7.03 -24.31 11.60
CA SER A 33 7.22 -23.49 12.81
C SER A 33 8.67 -23.09 13.09
N VAL A 34 9.63 -23.62 12.34
CA VAL A 34 11.02 -23.18 12.32
C VAL A 34 11.54 -23.58 10.94
N ILE A 35 12.02 -22.64 10.14
CA ILE A 35 12.83 -23.02 8.99
C ILE A 35 14.15 -23.51 9.57
N THR A 36 14.43 -24.80 9.42
CA THR A 36 15.75 -25.33 9.71
C THR A 36 16.75 -24.61 8.81
N VAL A 37 17.78 -23.98 9.36
CA VAL A 37 18.82 -23.38 8.53
C VAL A 37 19.59 -24.54 7.89
N PRO A 38 19.52 -24.74 6.55
CA PRO A 38 20.16 -25.89 5.92
C PRO A 38 21.68 -25.82 6.12
N PRO A 39 22.40 -26.96 6.11
CA PRO A 39 23.85 -26.99 6.31
C PRO A 39 24.62 -26.02 5.41
N GLU A 40 24.18 -25.87 4.16
CA GLU A 40 24.75 -24.96 3.17
C GLU A 40 24.54 -23.47 3.49
N ALA A 41 23.53 -23.14 4.31
CA ALA A 41 23.24 -21.78 4.77
C ALA A 41 23.90 -21.45 6.12
N GLN A 42 24.62 -22.39 6.73
CA GLN A 42 25.38 -22.12 7.95
C GLN A 42 26.62 -21.26 7.65
N PRO A 43 27.02 -20.35 8.57
CA PRO A 43 28.23 -19.55 8.39
C PRO A 43 29.47 -20.42 8.16
N SER A 44 30.18 -20.19 7.05
CA SER A 44 31.43 -20.90 6.74
C SER A 44 32.42 -20.00 6.00
N PRO A 45 33.73 -20.30 6.04
CA PRO A 45 34.74 -19.53 5.32
C PRO A 45 34.53 -19.47 3.79
N ASN A 46 33.83 -20.46 3.23
CA ASN A 46 33.53 -20.58 1.80
C ASN A 46 32.02 -20.43 1.54
N PHE A 47 31.33 -19.55 2.29
CA PHE A 47 29.89 -19.36 2.16
C PHE A 47 29.50 -18.98 0.72
N SER A 48 28.52 -19.70 0.16
CA SER A 48 27.94 -19.43 -1.15
C SER A 48 26.46 -19.06 -0.97
N ALA A 49 26.12 -17.82 -1.28
CA ALA A 49 24.74 -17.33 -1.21
C ALA A 49 23.79 -18.12 -2.13
N ASP A 50 24.26 -18.51 -3.32
CA ASP A 50 23.47 -19.31 -4.26
C ASP A 50 23.19 -20.71 -3.74
N ALA A 51 24.21 -21.37 -3.16
CA ALA A 51 24.05 -22.70 -2.58
C ALA A 51 23.11 -22.67 -1.37
N ALA A 52 23.30 -21.70 -0.47
CA ALA A 52 22.43 -21.47 0.68
C ALA A 52 20.98 -21.21 0.26
N THR A 53 20.77 -20.34 -0.73
CA THR A 53 19.44 -20.02 -1.26
C THR A 53 18.78 -21.24 -1.89
N LYS A 54 19.52 -22.01 -2.70
CA LYS A 54 19.00 -23.22 -3.34
C LYS A 54 18.62 -24.28 -2.31
N ALA A 55 19.45 -24.49 -1.28
CA ALA A 55 19.16 -25.43 -0.20
C ALA A 55 17.89 -25.00 0.57
N TYR A 56 17.78 -23.72 0.92
CA TYR A 56 16.60 -23.18 1.59
C TYR A 56 15.33 -23.32 0.74
N LEU A 57 15.39 -22.96 -0.54
CA LEU A 57 14.25 -23.08 -1.46
C LEU A 57 13.82 -24.54 -1.68
N ALA A 58 14.71 -25.51 -1.48
CA ALA A 58 14.40 -26.93 -1.55
C ALA A 58 13.59 -27.43 -0.33
N GLU A 59 13.64 -26.71 0.80
CA GLU A 59 12.82 -27.03 1.99
C GLU A 59 11.36 -26.54 1.84
N ILE A 60 11.10 -25.60 0.93
CA ILE A 60 9.75 -25.05 0.72
C ILE A 60 8.88 -26.09 0.01
N PRO A 61 7.72 -26.49 0.59
CA PRO A 61 6.83 -27.45 -0.05
C PRO A 61 6.39 -26.99 -1.44
N ALA A 62 6.37 -27.90 -2.41
CA ALA A 62 6.01 -27.59 -3.81
C ALA A 62 4.64 -26.90 -3.93
N ALA A 63 3.67 -27.28 -3.09
CA ALA A 63 2.35 -26.64 -3.06
C ALA A 63 2.39 -25.19 -2.55
N ALA A 64 3.25 -24.87 -1.57
CA ALA A 64 3.44 -23.52 -1.09
C ALA A 64 4.13 -22.64 -2.13
N ARG A 65 5.13 -23.20 -2.83
CA ARG A 65 5.79 -22.53 -3.96
C ARG A 65 4.82 -22.25 -5.10
N ALA A 66 4.06 -23.25 -5.56
CA ALA A 66 3.09 -23.08 -6.62
C ALA A 66 2.01 -22.04 -6.28
N ARG A 67 1.56 -21.97 -5.02
CA ARG A 67 0.63 -20.93 -4.55
C ARG A 67 1.27 -19.54 -4.58
N SER A 68 2.53 -19.42 -4.15
CA SER A 68 3.29 -18.18 -4.22
C SER A 68 3.44 -17.72 -5.66
N ASP A 69 3.88 -18.60 -6.56
CA ASP A 69 4.07 -18.31 -7.97
C ASP A 69 2.74 -17.86 -8.61
N ALA A 70 1.65 -18.59 -8.37
CA ALA A 70 0.32 -18.20 -8.86
C ALA A 70 -0.13 -16.81 -8.36
N TYR A 71 0.17 -16.48 -7.10
CA TYR A 71 -0.09 -15.15 -6.57
C TYR A 71 0.74 -14.10 -7.34
N PHE A 72 2.06 -14.22 -7.40
CA PHE A 72 2.91 -13.19 -8.01
C PHE A 72 2.70 -13.07 -9.52
N GLU A 73 2.61 -14.18 -10.24
CA GLU A 73 2.35 -14.20 -11.69
C GLU A 73 0.98 -13.58 -12.02
N GLY A 74 -0.05 -13.92 -11.24
CA GLY A 74 -1.35 -13.26 -11.34
C GLY A 74 -1.26 -11.76 -11.09
N GLY A 75 -0.42 -11.33 -10.15
CA GLY A 75 -0.15 -9.92 -9.88
C GLY A 75 0.49 -9.19 -11.06
N TYR A 76 1.38 -9.83 -11.83
CA TYR A 76 1.95 -9.23 -13.03
C TYR A 76 0.89 -8.98 -14.11
N TRP A 77 -0.08 -9.88 -14.26
CA TRP A 77 -1.21 -9.66 -15.15
C TRP A 77 -2.11 -8.53 -14.67
N LEU A 78 -2.27 -8.34 -13.36
CA LEU A 78 -3.05 -7.22 -12.83
C LEU A 78 -2.45 -5.87 -13.18
N ILE A 79 -1.12 -5.72 -13.20
CA ILE A 79 -0.47 -4.47 -13.67
C ILE A 79 -0.95 -4.10 -15.09
N LEU A 80 -1.06 -5.09 -15.99
CA LEU A 80 -1.59 -4.85 -17.33
C LEU A 80 -3.08 -4.49 -17.29
N TRP A 81 -3.88 -5.21 -16.49
CA TRP A 81 -5.31 -4.94 -16.38
C TRP A 81 -5.62 -3.58 -15.75
N ASP A 82 -4.88 -3.16 -14.73
CA ASP A 82 -4.92 -1.82 -14.14
C ASP A 82 -4.70 -0.75 -15.20
N PHE A 83 -3.64 -0.93 -16.01
CA PHE A 83 -3.34 0.00 -17.10
C PHE A 83 -4.50 0.06 -18.11
N LEU A 84 -4.96 -1.09 -18.62
CA LEU A 84 -6.03 -1.15 -19.62
C LEU A 84 -7.34 -0.57 -19.07
N TYR A 85 -7.69 -0.92 -17.83
CA TYR A 85 -8.87 -0.42 -17.15
C TYR A 85 -8.79 1.10 -16.94
N GLY A 86 -7.63 1.60 -16.49
CA GLY A 86 -7.36 3.04 -16.36
C GLY A 86 -7.49 3.78 -17.68
N VAL A 87 -6.99 3.22 -18.79
CA VAL A 87 -7.18 3.77 -20.14
C VAL A 87 -8.66 3.84 -20.50
N VAL A 88 -9.44 2.78 -20.23
CA VAL A 88 -10.89 2.77 -20.47
C VAL A 88 -11.58 3.87 -19.67
N VAL A 89 -11.27 4.01 -18.37
CA VAL A 89 -11.82 5.07 -17.52
C VAL A 89 -11.47 6.46 -18.05
N ALA A 90 -10.22 6.70 -18.43
CA ALA A 90 -9.77 7.96 -19.01
C ALA A 90 -10.48 8.27 -20.34
N LEU A 91 -10.63 7.27 -21.22
CA LEU A 91 -11.37 7.41 -22.48
C LEU A 91 -12.86 7.70 -22.23
N LEU A 92 -13.48 7.11 -21.21
CA LEU A 92 -14.85 7.42 -20.84
C LEU A 92 -14.98 8.88 -20.37
N LEU A 93 -14.10 9.33 -19.47
CA LEU A 93 -14.08 10.72 -19.00
C LEU A 93 -13.92 11.73 -20.15
N LEU A 94 -13.03 11.42 -21.09
CA LEU A 94 -12.75 12.26 -22.26
C LEU A 94 -13.93 12.28 -23.25
N ASN A 95 -14.40 11.10 -23.69
CA ASN A 95 -15.44 11.01 -24.72
C ASN A 95 -16.81 11.50 -24.23
N LEU A 96 -17.12 11.33 -22.94
CA LEU A 96 -18.36 11.81 -22.33
C LEU A 96 -18.27 13.27 -21.87
N ARG A 97 -17.08 13.87 -22.00
CA ARG A 97 -16.77 15.25 -21.58
C ARG A 97 -17.18 15.50 -20.12
N TRP A 98 -17.01 14.50 -19.27
CA TRP A 98 -17.37 14.61 -17.85
C TRP A 98 -16.50 15.63 -17.13
N SER A 99 -15.22 15.76 -17.50
CA SER A 99 -14.33 16.81 -16.99
C SER A 99 -14.83 18.23 -17.28
N ASP A 100 -15.34 18.49 -18.50
CA ASP A 100 -15.95 19.79 -18.82
C ASP A 100 -17.17 20.06 -17.94
N LYS A 101 -18.02 19.05 -17.71
CA LYS A 101 -19.21 19.20 -16.85
C LYS A 101 -18.85 19.47 -15.40
N MET A 102 -17.82 18.82 -14.87
CA MET A 102 -17.31 19.08 -13.51
C MET A 102 -16.80 20.52 -13.38
N ARG A 103 -16.01 20.99 -14.35
CA ARG A 103 -15.55 22.39 -14.39
C ARG A 103 -16.75 23.35 -14.43
N ASP A 104 -17.69 23.13 -15.34
CA ASP A 104 -18.85 23.99 -15.51
C ASP A 104 -19.74 24.01 -14.25
N LEU A 105 -19.83 22.90 -13.52
CA LEU A 105 -20.52 22.85 -12.23
C LEU A 105 -19.79 23.68 -11.17
N ALA A 106 -18.48 23.48 -11.03
CA ALA A 106 -17.65 24.24 -10.10
C ALA A 106 -17.73 25.75 -10.35
N GLU A 107 -17.72 26.18 -11.62
CA GLU A 107 -17.86 27.58 -12.03
C GLU A 107 -19.24 28.18 -11.73
N ARG A 108 -20.31 27.36 -11.75
CA ARG A 108 -21.66 27.83 -11.39
C ARG A 108 -21.83 28.05 -9.89
N VAL A 109 -21.15 27.26 -9.05
CA VAL A 109 -21.31 27.30 -7.59
C VAL A 109 -20.70 28.56 -6.98
N THR A 110 -19.60 29.07 -7.53
CA THR A 110 -18.85 30.18 -6.93
C THR A 110 -18.07 30.96 -7.97
N ARG A 111 -17.60 32.17 -7.64
CA ARG A 111 -16.68 32.95 -8.49
C ARG A 111 -15.21 32.81 -8.07
N LEU A 112 -14.95 32.18 -6.93
CA LEU A 112 -13.61 32.06 -6.37
C LEU A 112 -12.86 30.91 -7.05
N LYS A 113 -11.84 31.26 -7.85
CA LYS A 113 -11.07 30.27 -8.61
C LYS A 113 -10.43 29.16 -7.76
N PHE A 114 -10.04 29.45 -6.52
CA PHE A 114 -9.49 28.41 -5.64
C PHE A 114 -10.56 27.38 -5.23
N VAL A 115 -11.81 27.82 -5.07
CA VAL A 115 -12.93 26.94 -4.71
C VAL A 115 -13.33 26.09 -5.93
N HIS A 116 -13.17 26.61 -7.15
CA HIS A 116 -13.33 25.80 -8.37
C HIS A 116 -12.41 24.58 -8.36
N ASP A 117 -11.13 24.79 -8.07
CA ASP A 117 -10.13 23.73 -8.02
C ASP A 117 -10.47 22.66 -6.95
N ILE A 118 -11.01 23.07 -5.79
CA ILE A 118 -11.44 22.15 -4.72
C ILE A 118 -12.66 21.34 -5.14
N ILE A 119 -13.70 21.99 -5.67
CA ILE A 119 -14.93 21.32 -6.09
C ILE A 119 -14.61 20.32 -7.20
N TYR A 120 -13.85 20.75 -8.20
CA TYR A 120 -13.39 19.89 -9.29
C TYR A 120 -12.61 18.68 -8.76
N TRP A 121 -11.68 18.88 -7.82
CA TRP A 121 -10.93 17.79 -7.19
C TRP A 121 -11.85 16.76 -6.53
N ILE A 122 -12.83 17.22 -5.75
CA ILE A 122 -13.78 16.33 -5.06
C ILE A 122 -14.60 15.53 -6.07
N GLU A 123 -15.16 16.20 -7.08
CA GLU A 123 -15.92 15.52 -8.14
C GLU A 123 -15.06 14.48 -8.88
N TYR A 124 -13.84 14.87 -9.25
CA TYR A 124 -12.92 14.02 -9.98
C TYR A 124 -12.50 12.79 -9.17
N VAL A 125 -12.12 12.97 -7.91
CA VAL A 125 -11.64 11.85 -7.07
C VAL A 125 -12.79 10.90 -6.71
N VAL A 126 -13.99 11.42 -6.43
CA VAL A 126 -15.17 10.58 -6.16
C VAL A 126 -15.55 9.80 -7.42
N LEU A 127 -15.63 10.45 -8.57
CA LEU A 127 -16.00 9.80 -9.81
C LEU A 127 -14.97 8.73 -10.21
N THR A 128 -13.67 9.05 -10.16
CA THR A 128 -12.64 8.07 -10.50
C THR A 128 -12.61 6.91 -9.51
N THR A 129 -12.76 7.16 -8.21
CA THR A 129 -12.89 6.09 -7.20
C THR A 129 -14.06 5.16 -7.49
N VAL A 130 -15.24 5.70 -7.83
CA VAL A 130 -16.40 4.87 -8.20
C VAL A 130 -16.14 4.06 -9.46
N LEU A 131 -15.51 4.65 -10.48
CA LEU A 131 -15.21 3.97 -11.73
C LEU A 131 -14.15 2.88 -11.58
N THR A 132 -13.15 3.06 -10.71
CA THR A 132 -12.10 2.07 -10.45
C THR A 132 -12.42 1.09 -9.33
N PHE A 133 -13.47 1.35 -8.54
CA PHE A 133 -13.87 0.50 -7.41
C PHE A 133 -14.04 -0.99 -7.75
N PRO A 134 -14.61 -1.41 -8.90
CA PRO A 134 -14.75 -2.83 -9.19
C PRO A 134 -13.41 -3.58 -9.23
N LEU A 135 -12.38 -2.96 -9.80
CA LEU A 135 -11.04 -3.55 -9.86
C LEU A 135 -10.35 -3.49 -8.49
N ALA A 136 -10.43 -2.35 -7.80
CA ALA A 136 -9.90 -2.20 -6.45
C ALA A 136 -10.52 -3.22 -5.46
N TYR A 137 -11.83 -3.48 -5.58
CA TYR A 137 -12.52 -4.50 -4.80
C TYR A 137 -12.04 -5.92 -5.12
N TYR A 138 -11.89 -6.24 -6.41
CA TYR A 138 -11.35 -7.54 -6.79
C TYR A 138 -9.94 -7.75 -6.24
N GLU A 139 -9.05 -6.77 -6.42
CA GLU A 139 -7.66 -6.89 -6.03
C GLU A 139 -7.46 -6.83 -4.52
N GLY A 140 -8.01 -5.80 -3.87
CA GLY A 140 -7.79 -5.52 -2.44
C GLY A 140 -8.63 -6.37 -1.49
N TYR A 141 -9.77 -6.91 -1.96
CA TYR A 141 -10.64 -7.75 -1.14
C TYR A 141 -10.67 -9.20 -1.63
N ILE A 142 -11.22 -9.46 -2.83
CA ILE A 142 -11.49 -10.84 -3.28
C ILE A 142 -10.20 -11.65 -3.38
N ARG A 143 -9.23 -11.14 -4.14
CA ARG A 143 -7.97 -11.85 -4.40
C ARG A 143 -7.17 -12.03 -3.13
N GLU A 144 -7.07 -11.00 -2.29
CA GLU A 144 -6.40 -11.11 -0.98
C GLU A 144 -7.00 -12.20 -0.08
N HIS A 145 -8.33 -12.36 -0.09
CA HIS A 145 -8.99 -13.46 0.64
C HIS A 145 -8.77 -14.82 0.00
N GLN A 146 -8.79 -14.92 -1.34
CA GLN A 146 -8.49 -16.17 -2.06
C GLN A 146 -7.11 -16.73 -1.68
N TYR A 147 -6.14 -15.85 -1.47
CA TYR A 147 -4.79 -16.23 -1.05
C TYR A 147 -4.58 -16.19 0.47
N GLY A 148 -5.63 -16.03 1.29
CA GLY A 148 -5.52 -16.03 2.76
C GLY A 148 -4.61 -14.93 3.33
N LEU A 149 -4.46 -13.83 2.59
CA LEU A 149 -3.60 -12.71 2.93
C LEU A 149 -4.37 -11.56 3.58
N ALA A 150 -5.69 -11.48 3.38
CA ALA A 150 -6.59 -10.60 4.12
C ALA A 150 -7.32 -11.34 5.25
N THR A 151 -7.58 -10.62 6.34
CA THR A 151 -8.32 -11.11 7.52
C THR A 151 -9.61 -10.33 7.80
N GLN A 152 -9.72 -9.11 7.26
CA GLN A 152 -10.85 -8.23 7.46
C GLN A 152 -12.09 -8.67 6.68
N THR A 153 -13.27 -8.58 7.30
CA THR A 153 -14.53 -8.75 6.58
C THR A 153 -14.82 -7.55 5.68
N PHE A 154 -15.79 -7.68 4.77
CA PHE A 154 -16.09 -6.66 3.76
C PHE A 154 -16.44 -5.29 4.35
N GLY A 155 -17.20 -5.23 5.44
CA GLY A 155 -17.61 -3.96 6.06
C GLY A 155 -16.43 -3.13 6.57
N PRO A 156 -15.57 -3.67 7.45
CA PRO A 156 -14.32 -3.02 7.88
C PRO A 156 -13.40 -2.65 6.72
N TRP A 157 -13.24 -3.52 5.72
CA TRP A 157 -12.45 -3.22 4.52
C TRP A 157 -13.00 -2.00 3.78
N LEU A 158 -14.30 -1.98 3.48
CA LEU A 158 -14.94 -0.87 2.79
C LEU A 158 -14.88 0.44 3.59
N ASN A 159 -14.94 0.35 4.92
CA ASN A 159 -14.76 1.50 5.80
C ASN A 159 -13.34 2.06 5.72
N ASP A 160 -12.32 1.21 5.62
CA ASP A 160 -10.94 1.66 5.43
C ASP A 160 -10.74 2.28 4.03
N GLU A 161 -11.34 1.71 2.97
CA GLU A 161 -11.38 2.35 1.63
C GLU A 161 -12.04 3.73 1.67
N PHE A 162 -13.16 3.86 2.38
CA PHE A 162 -13.86 5.14 2.54
C PHE A 162 -13.03 6.17 3.31
N LYS A 163 -12.33 5.77 4.38
CA LYS A 163 -11.38 6.66 5.07
C LYS A 163 -10.24 7.07 4.15
N GLY A 164 -9.72 6.15 3.34
CA GLY A 164 -8.71 6.43 2.32
C GLY A 164 -9.17 7.52 1.35
N LEU A 165 -10.39 7.38 0.82
CA LEU A 165 -11.02 8.39 -0.02
C LEU A 165 -11.13 9.75 0.68
N LEU A 166 -11.59 9.79 1.93
CA LEU A 166 -11.70 11.04 2.70
C LEU A 166 -10.34 11.71 2.94
N VAL A 167 -9.31 10.93 3.29
CA VAL A 167 -7.93 11.44 3.43
C VAL A 167 -7.45 12.01 2.10
N GLY A 168 -7.67 11.31 0.98
CA GLY A 168 -7.34 11.79 -0.35
C GLY A 168 -8.06 13.09 -0.72
N ILE A 169 -9.37 13.19 -0.41
CA ILE A 169 -10.16 14.40 -0.59
C ILE A 169 -9.53 15.57 0.16
N VAL A 170 -9.23 15.40 1.46
CA VAL A 170 -8.68 16.47 2.31
C VAL A 170 -7.29 16.90 1.82
N LEU A 171 -6.38 15.97 1.55
CA LEU A 171 -5.03 16.29 1.10
C LEU A 171 -5.04 16.98 -0.26
N GLY A 172 -5.83 16.47 -1.21
CA GLY A 172 -5.92 17.07 -2.54
C GLY A 172 -6.67 18.41 -2.55
N ALA A 173 -7.65 18.63 -1.67
CA ALA A 173 -8.31 19.94 -1.52
C ALA A 173 -7.34 21.02 -1.03
N ILE A 174 -6.23 20.64 -0.39
CA ILE A 174 -5.14 21.55 -0.03
C ILE A 174 -4.16 21.68 -1.21
N ALA A 175 -3.69 20.56 -1.75
CA ALA A 175 -2.61 20.55 -2.74
C ALA A 175 -3.04 21.09 -4.12
N VAL A 176 -4.19 20.65 -4.63
CA VAL A 176 -4.64 20.94 -6.00
C VAL A 176 -4.81 22.45 -6.25
N PRO A 177 -5.49 23.23 -5.38
CA PRO A 177 -5.63 24.67 -5.59
C PRO A 177 -4.29 25.41 -5.56
N ILE A 178 -3.34 24.96 -4.75
CA ILE A 178 -1.98 25.53 -4.70
C ILE A 178 -1.27 25.29 -6.04
N LEU A 179 -1.30 24.06 -6.54
CA LEU A 179 -0.67 23.69 -7.81
C LEU A 179 -1.32 24.41 -8.99
N PHE A 180 -2.66 24.47 -9.05
CA PHE A 180 -3.38 25.19 -10.09
C PHE A 180 -3.15 26.70 -10.00
N ALA A 181 -2.96 27.26 -8.80
CA ALA A 181 -2.57 28.66 -8.66
C ALA A 181 -1.16 28.92 -9.24
N ILE A 182 -0.21 27.99 -9.09
CA ILE A 182 1.13 28.08 -9.69
C ILE A 182 1.02 28.05 -11.21
N VAL A 183 0.27 27.10 -11.77
CA VAL A 183 0.02 27.01 -13.22
C VAL A 183 -0.58 28.31 -13.76
N ARG A 184 -1.56 28.89 -13.05
CA ARG A 184 -2.21 30.14 -13.46
C ARG A 184 -1.32 31.37 -13.36
N ARG A 185 -0.39 31.42 -12.39
CA ARG A 185 0.48 32.59 -12.16
C ARG A 185 1.81 32.54 -12.90
N LEU A 186 2.35 31.35 -13.16
CA LEU A 186 3.70 31.14 -13.70
C LEU A 186 3.66 30.24 -14.94
N PRO A 187 2.89 30.56 -16.00
CA PRO A 187 2.62 29.63 -17.10
C PRO A 187 3.86 29.16 -17.89
N ASN A 188 4.97 29.90 -17.85
CA ASN A 188 6.21 29.50 -18.54
C ASN A 188 7.17 28.67 -17.66
N THR A 189 7.01 28.72 -16.33
CA THR A 189 7.91 28.09 -15.35
C THR A 189 7.17 27.25 -14.31
N TRP A 190 5.87 26.99 -14.51
CA TRP A 190 5.02 26.28 -13.55
C TRP A 190 5.53 24.87 -13.25
N TRP A 191 6.21 24.23 -14.19
CA TRP A 191 6.76 22.89 -14.00
C TRP A 191 7.91 22.88 -12.98
N ILE A 192 8.72 23.94 -12.92
CA ILE A 192 9.77 24.10 -11.89
C ILE A 192 9.12 24.31 -10.53
N TRP A 193 8.28 25.33 -10.42
CA TRP A 193 7.66 25.71 -9.14
C TRP A 193 6.66 24.67 -8.64
N GLY A 194 5.94 24.05 -9.56
CA GLY A 194 5.03 22.94 -9.29
C GLY A 194 5.78 21.70 -8.80
N ALA A 195 6.94 21.36 -9.39
CA ALA A 195 7.79 20.29 -8.88
C ALA A 195 8.30 20.61 -7.47
N ILE A 196 8.85 21.81 -7.24
CA ILE A 196 9.34 22.24 -5.92
C ILE A 196 8.23 22.14 -4.86
N VAL A 197 7.06 22.69 -5.15
CA VAL A 197 5.93 22.67 -4.20
C VAL A 197 5.39 21.27 -4.01
N THR A 198 5.33 20.44 -5.05
CA THR A 198 4.91 19.04 -4.93
C THR A 198 5.89 18.25 -4.05
N CYS A 199 7.20 18.39 -4.26
CA CYS A 199 8.22 17.77 -3.40
C CYS A 199 8.08 18.22 -1.94
N PHE A 200 7.84 19.52 -1.71
CA PHE A 200 7.64 20.06 -0.37
C PHE A 200 6.37 19.52 0.31
N LEU A 201 5.24 19.52 -0.40
CA LEU A 201 3.98 18.96 0.11
C LEU A 201 4.09 17.46 0.39
N TYR A 202 4.78 16.71 -0.49
CA TYR A 202 5.06 15.30 -0.29
C TYR A 202 5.93 15.06 0.94
N ALA A 203 7.00 15.84 1.13
CA ALA A 203 7.86 15.74 2.32
C ALA A 203 7.07 16.00 3.61
N ILE A 204 6.18 17.00 3.63
CA ILE A 204 5.28 17.25 4.76
C ILE A 204 4.37 16.05 4.98
N ALA A 205 3.70 15.56 3.94
CA ALA A 205 2.79 14.42 4.01
C ALA A 205 3.50 13.18 4.58
N ALA A 206 4.70 12.86 4.09
CA ALA A 206 5.52 11.75 4.56
C ALA A 206 5.93 11.91 6.03
N MET A 207 6.24 13.13 6.48
CA MET A 207 6.59 13.43 7.87
C MET A 207 5.38 13.27 8.81
N ILE A 208 4.19 13.71 8.41
CA ILE A 208 2.99 13.64 9.26
C ILE A 208 2.29 12.27 9.19
N ALA A 209 2.53 11.47 8.15
CA ALA A 209 1.81 10.23 7.90
C ALA A 209 1.88 9.23 9.07
N PRO A 210 3.06 8.92 9.65
CA PRO A 210 3.15 7.96 10.76
C PRO A 210 2.39 8.40 12.02
N VAL A 211 2.25 9.72 12.21
CA VAL A 211 1.68 10.31 13.44
C VAL A 211 0.18 10.57 13.30
N PHE A 212 -0.29 10.97 12.12
CA PHE A 212 -1.67 11.41 11.92
C PHE A 212 -2.46 10.56 10.93
N ILE A 213 -1.82 10.00 9.90
CA ILE A 213 -2.53 9.25 8.86
C ILE A 213 -2.65 7.77 9.24
N PHE A 214 -1.55 7.10 9.59
CA PHE A 214 -1.60 5.67 9.95
C PHE A 214 -2.55 5.37 11.12
N PRO A 215 -2.64 6.20 12.18
CA PRO A 215 -3.60 5.99 13.26
C PRO A 215 -5.09 6.06 12.87
N ILE A 216 -5.43 6.58 11.69
CA ILE A 216 -6.82 6.58 11.17
C ILE A 216 -7.26 5.15 10.79
N PHE A 217 -6.32 4.33 10.35
CA PHE A 217 -6.56 2.97 9.88
C PHE A 217 -6.31 1.94 10.97
N ASN A 218 -5.22 2.10 11.72
CA ASN A 218 -4.72 1.11 12.65
C ASN A 218 -4.43 1.69 14.03
N LYS A 219 -4.58 0.86 15.05
CA LYS A 219 -4.14 1.23 16.40
C LYS A 219 -2.62 1.05 16.49
N ILE A 220 -1.94 2.11 16.91
CA ILE A 220 -0.50 2.11 17.17
C ILE A 220 -0.30 2.32 18.67
N THR A 221 0.38 1.39 19.33
CA THR A 221 0.66 1.43 20.77
C THR A 221 2.13 1.22 21.05
N VAL A 222 2.64 1.78 22.15
CA VAL A 222 4.00 1.48 22.61
C VAL A 222 4.08 0.00 23.01
N LEU A 223 5.08 -0.70 22.49
CA LEU A 223 5.35 -2.10 22.79
C LEU A 223 6.08 -2.19 24.14
N ASN A 224 5.45 -2.86 25.11
CA ASN A 224 5.93 -2.89 26.49
C ASN A 224 6.65 -4.20 26.89
N ASP A 225 7.06 -5.05 25.93
CA ASP A 225 7.82 -6.27 26.23
C ASP A 225 9.34 -6.02 26.13
N PRO A 226 10.07 -5.94 27.26
CA PRO A 226 11.51 -5.70 27.25
C PRO A 226 12.31 -6.79 26.54
N LYS A 227 11.77 -8.01 26.43
CA LYS A 227 12.44 -9.12 25.73
C LYS A 227 12.55 -8.88 24.24
N VAL A 228 11.66 -8.06 23.68
CA VAL A 228 11.67 -7.66 22.27
C VAL A 228 12.26 -6.26 22.11
N THR A 229 11.87 -5.30 22.95
CA THR A 229 12.26 -3.90 22.76
C THR A 229 13.70 -3.61 23.14
N ALA A 230 14.25 -4.25 24.17
CA ALA A 230 15.61 -3.93 24.63
C ALA A 230 16.69 -4.27 23.58
N PRO A 231 16.67 -5.44 22.91
CA PRO A 231 17.60 -5.73 21.81
C PRO A 231 17.46 -4.74 20.63
N ILE A 232 16.23 -4.40 20.24
CA ILE A 232 15.96 -3.45 19.14
C ILE A 232 16.54 -2.07 19.48
N LEU A 233 16.24 -1.54 20.68
CA LEU A 233 16.76 -0.26 21.12
C LEU A 233 18.28 -0.28 21.30
N SER A 234 18.86 -1.44 21.64
CA SER A 234 20.32 -1.60 21.69
C SER A 234 20.94 -1.50 20.31
N MET A 235 20.35 -2.16 19.29
CA MET A 235 20.80 -2.04 17.90
C MET A 235 20.66 -0.60 17.38
N ALA A 236 19.55 0.07 17.70
CA ALA A 236 19.34 1.47 17.33
C ALA A 236 20.43 2.37 17.93
N ARG A 237 20.72 2.23 19.22
CA ARG A 237 21.81 2.99 19.90
C ARG A 237 23.17 2.71 19.29
N ALA A 238 23.48 1.44 18.98
CA ALA A 238 24.76 1.06 18.38
C ALA A 238 24.98 1.69 17.00
N ASN A 239 23.90 2.03 16.28
CA ASN A 239 23.93 2.62 14.95
C ASN A 239 23.51 4.09 14.91
N ASN A 240 23.51 4.79 16.07
CA ASN A 240 23.15 6.21 16.19
C ASN A 240 21.74 6.55 15.66
N ILE A 241 20.82 5.60 15.71
CA ILE A 241 19.41 5.83 15.37
C ILE A 241 18.72 6.40 16.61
N PRO A 242 18.07 7.58 16.53
CA PRO A 242 17.43 8.25 17.67
C PRO A 242 16.09 7.59 18.07
N ALA A 243 16.08 6.27 18.21
CA ALA A 243 14.92 5.49 18.66
C ALA A 243 14.86 5.45 20.19
N HIS A 244 13.75 5.90 20.77
CA HIS A 244 13.49 5.84 22.20
C HIS A 244 12.40 4.82 22.56
N GLU A 245 11.47 4.58 21.64
CA GLU A 245 10.33 3.70 21.82
C GLU A 245 10.19 2.77 20.62
N VAL A 246 9.58 1.61 20.87
CA VAL A 246 9.19 0.65 19.83
C VAL A 246 7.67 0.58 19.86
N TYR A 247 7.04 0.63 18.70
CA TYR A 247 5.60 0.61 18.55
C TYR A 247 5.12 -0.71 17.94
N GLU A 248 3.93 -1.13 18.36
CA GLU A 248 3.16 -2.19 17.74
C GLU A 248 2.00 -1.59 16.95
N ILE A 249 1.79 -2.09 15.72
CA ILE A 249 0.62 -1.78 14.89
C ILE A 249 -0.25 -3.03 14.73
N ASP A 250 -1.56 -2.88 14.91
CA ASP A 250 -2.55 -3.97 14.89
C ASP A 250 -2.90 -4.49 13.48
N ALA A 251 -1.91 -4.74 12.63
CA ALA A 251 -2.14 -5.09 11.22
C ALA A 251 -2.89 -6.43 11.02
N SER A 252 -2.89 -7.33 12.00
CA SER A 252 -3.58 -8.62 11.92
C SER A 252 -5.09 -8.50 11.75
N ARG A 253 -5.68 -7.33 12.04
CA ARG A 253 -7.09 -7.05 11.76
C ARG A 253 -7.40 -6.89 10.26
N GLN A 254 -6.38 -6.65 9.44
CA GLN A 254 -6.49 -6.42 7.99
C GLN A 254 -5.82 -7.54 7.19
N THR A 255 -4.64 -7.99 7.61
CA THR A 255 -3.74 -8.83 6.81
C THR A 255 -3.03 -9.91 7.64
N THR A 256 -2.59 -11.00 7.03
CA THR A 256 -1.73 -12.02 7.67
C THR A 256 -0.23 -11.76 7.46
N ARG A 257 0.12 -10.72 6.70
CA ARG A 257 1.51 -10.36 6.38
C ARG A 257 2.28 -9.89 7.59
N MET A 258 3.54 -10.30 7.68
CA MET A 258 4.51 -9.85 8.68
C MET A 258 5.28 -8.66 8.11
N SER A 259 5.44 -7.60 8.90
CA SER A 259 6.15 -6.39 8.49
C SER A 259 6.68 -5.65 9.71
N ALA A 260 7.80 -4.98 9.52
CA ALA A 260 8.26 -3.89 10.37
C ALA A 260 8.61 -2.69 9.49
N ASN A 261 8.85 -1.54 10.11
CA ASN A 261 9.46 -0.39 9.44
C ASN A 261 10.18 0.50 10.46
N VAL A 262 11.15 1.27 9.94
CA VAL A 262 11.69 2.46 10.60
C VAL A 262 11.33 3.65 9.72
N SER A 263 10.46 4.53 10.21
CA SER A 263 9.91 5.62 9.40
C SER A 263 9.81 6.94 10.18
N GLY A 264 9.77 8.07 9.46
CA GLY A 264 9.73 9.42 10.03
C GLY A 264 11.10 10.09 10.10
N LEU A 265 11.13 11.36 10.49
CA LEU A 265 12.34 12.19 10.51
C LEU A 265 12.57 12.82 11.89
N GLY A 266 13.81 12.75 12.38
CA GLY A 266 14.20 13.35 13.65
C GLY A 266 13.32 12.87 14.81
N LYS A 267 12.61 13.79 15.47
CA LYS A 267 11.74 13.49 16.62
C LYS A 267 10.45 12.73 16.27
N THR A 268 10.11 12.65 14.98
CA THR A 268 8.92 11.90 14.51
C THR A 268 9.25 10.47 14.10
N MET A 269 10.53 10.09 14.18
CA MET A 269 10.99 8.76 13.81
C MET A 269 10.38 7.70 14.73
N ARG A 270 9.84 6.63 14.14
CA ARG A 270 9.19 5.51 14.81
C ARG A 270 9.76 4.19 14.31
N VAL A 271 10.09 3.34 15.28
CA VAL A 271 10.32 1.92 15.03
C VAL A 271 9.01 1.19 15.25
N THR A 272 8.41 0.62 14.20
CA THR A 272 7.09 0.00 14.28
C THR A 272 7.14 -1.44 13.77
N LEU A 273 6.61 -2.38 14.54
CA LEU A 273 6.43 -3.77 14.15
C LEU A 273 4.94 -4.08 14.12
N ASN A 274 4.51 -4.90 13.17
CA ASN A 274 3.14 -5.38 13.21
C ASN A 274 2.97 -6.61 14.13
N ASP A 275 1.77 -6.76 14.66
CA ASP A 275 1.41 -7.84 15.57
C ASP A 275 1.53 -9.25 14.95
N ASN A 276 1.41 -9.39 13.62
CA ASN A 276 1.70 -10.64 12.92
C ASN A 276 3.17 -11.06 13.09
N LEU A 277 4.12 -10.13 12.92
CA LEU A 277 5.55 -10.38 13.12
C LEU A 277 5.83 -10.76 14.57
N LEU A 278 5.24 -10.05 15.53
CA LEU A 278 5.42 -10.33 16.96
C LEU A 278 4.87 -11.70 17.38
N ARG A 279 3.75 -12.14 16.80
CA ARG A 279 3.12 -13.44 17.15
C ARG A 279 3.81 -14.64 16.52
N ARG A 280 4.45 -14.47 15.37
CA ARG A 280 4.94 -15.57 14.53
C ARG A 280 6.46 -15.64 14.44
N GLY A 281 7.14 -14.52 14.60
CA GLY A 281 8.60 -14.45 14.52
C GLY A 281 9.28 -14.86 15.82
N SER A 282 10.40 -15.58 15.70
CA SER A 282 11.33 -15.75 16.81
C SER A 282 11.99 -14.42 17.18
N ARG A 283 12.64 -14.35 18.35
CA ARG A 283 13.34 -13.12 18.76
C ARG A 283 14.51 -12.79 17.84
N GLU A 284 15.16 -13.80 17.30
CA GLU A 284 16.27 -13.72 16.36
C GLU A 284 15.77 -13.25 15.00
N GLU A 285 14.64 -13.77 14.52
CA GLU A 285 13.99 -13.33 13.28
C GLU A 285 13.54 -11.86 13.37
N ILE A 286 12.90 -11.47 14.48
CA ILE A 286 12.52 -10.08 14.71
C ILE A 286 13.73 -9.15 14.71
N GLN A 287 14.82 -9.55 15.37
CA GLN A 287 16.06 -8.76 15.37
C GLN A 287 16.70 -8.67 13.99
N SER A 288 16.68 -9.77 13.22
CA SER A 288 17.19 -9.78 11.84
C SER A 288 16.40 -8.83 10.94
N VAL A 289 15.06 -8.90 10.99
CA VAL A 289 14.18 -7.97 10.27
C VAL A 289 14.45 -6.53 10.71
N MET A 290 14.55 -6.27 12.02
CA MET A 290 14.81 -4.92 12.49
C MET A 290 16.20 -4.41 12.11
N GLY A 291 17.22 -5.27 12.07
CA GLY A 291 18.54 -4.92 11.57
C GLY A 291 18.50 -4.50 10.09
N HIS A 292 17.71 -5.20 9.28
CA HIS A 292 17.48 -4.84 7.87
C HIS A 292 16.79 -3.47 7.74
N GLU A 293 15.68 -3.26 8.46
CA GLU A 293 14.94 -1.98 8.44
C GLU A 293 15.80 -0.80 8.93
N MET A 294 16.61 -1.01 9.98
CA MET A 294 17.55 -0.01 10.47
C MET A 294 18.69 0.25 9.48
N GLY A 295 19.10 -0.76 8.71
CA GLY A 295 20.06 -0.61 7.63
C GLY A 295 19.57 0.37 6.56
N HIS A 296 18.31 0.24 6.13
CA HIS A 296 17.69 1.21 5.22
C HIS A 296 17.71 2.64 5.76
N TYR A 297 17.40 2.81 7.04
CA TYR A 297 17.44 4.12 7.69
C TYR A 297 18.86 4.71 7.71
N VAL A 298 19.87 3.92 8.11
CA VAL A 298 21.26 4.38 8.21
C VAL A 298 21.86 4.71 6.84
N LEU A 299 21.48 3.94 5.81
CA LEU A 299 21.96 4.14 4.44
C LEU A 299 21.17 5.20 3.66
N ASN A 300 20.11 5.80 4.25
CA ASN A 300 19.24 6.78 3.62
C ASN A 300 18.56 6.27 2.33
N HIS A 301 18.01 5.06 2.39
CA HIS A 301 17.21 4.46 1.31
C HIS A 301 15.78 5.03 1.25
#